data_AF-A0A6M0F3S6-F1
#
_entry.id   AF-A0A6M0F3S6-F1
#
_cell.length_a   1.000
_cell.length_b   1.000
_cell.length_c   1.000
_cell.angle_alpha   90.00
_cell.angle_beta   90.00
_cell.angle_gamma   90.00
#
_symmetry.space_group_name_H-M   'P 1'
#
loop_
_entity.id
_entity.type
_entity.pdbx_description
1 polymer ?
#
loop_
_entity_poly.entity_id
_entity_poly.type
_entity_poly.pdbx_seq_one_letter_code
_entity_poly.pdbx_strand_id
1 'polypeptide(L)'
;GMDDYISKPIRFNILAQALTRCVSSSKSHGPDTQQAAQQFIATPEPTLNGDVSLLDYKALQNTIDTMGMEPRECLSTLLDIFLDESKSLIETMQSAISEHDGNKLNFAAHTLKSSSASLGVRALSLQCQRLEKMGLEGDLTQAETIMSDVQALYEKVEPALSQYMLEVL
;
A
#
# COMPACT_ATOMS: atom_id res chain seq x y z
N GLY A 1 14.90 21.06 -27.66
CA GLY A 1 15.23 20.40 -26.40
C GLY A 1 14.91 21.37 -25.29
N MET A 2 13.82 21.13 -24.59
CA MET A 2 13.42 21.87 -23.41
C MET A 2 12.63 20.89 -22.55
N ASP A 3 13.12 20.67 -21.34
CA ASP A 3 12.53 19.85 -20.30
C ASP A 3 11.19 20.43 -19.84
N ASP A 4 10.12 20.07 -20.53
CA ASP A 4 8.75 20.25 -20.07
C ASP A 4 8.32 19.00 -19.34
N TYR A 5 8.39 19.00 -18.00
CA TYR A 5 7.35 18.39 -17.17
C TYR A 5 7.41 18.95 -15.75
N ILE A 6 6.99 20.23 -15.64
CA ILE A 6 6.41 20.73 -14.40
C ILE A 6 5.07 20.02 -14.23
N SER A 7 4.97 19.12 -13.25
CA SER A 7 3.74 18.90 -12.48
C SER A 7 4.04 18.09 -11.22
N LYS A 8 4.61 18.77 -10.22
CA LYS A 8 4.12 18.54 -8.86
C LYS A 8 2.88 19.42 -8.70
N PRO A 9 1.74 18.82 -8.36
CA PRO A 9 1.27 19.03 -7.00
C PRO A 9 1.22 17.66 -6.28
N ILE A 10 2.00 17.47 -5.22
CA ILE A 10 1.54 17.77 -3.84
C ILE A 10 0.12 17.20 -3.57
N ARG A 11 -0.12 15.93 -3.90
CA ARG A 11 -1.20 15.12 -3.27
C ARG A 11 -0.70 13.82 -2.65
N PHE A 12 0.59 13.50 -2.80
CA PHE A 12 1.26 12.42 -2.07
C PHE A 12 1.17 12.57 -0.55
N ASN A 13 0.96 13.81 -0.11
CA ASN A 13 0.89 14.11 1.29
C ASN A 13 -0.52 13.91 1.87
N ILE A 14 -1.59 13.63 1.11
CA ILE A 14 -2.91 13.44 1.74
C ILE A 14 -3.05 12.06 2.35
N LEU A 15 -2.59 10.99 1.68
CA LEU A 15 -2.69 9.63 2.22
C LEU A 15 -1.61 9.39 3.30
N ALA A 16 -0.37 9.81 3.02
CA ALA A 16 0.68 9.84 4.01
C ALA A 16 0.33 10.77 5.19
N GLN A 17 -0.34 11.92 4.97
CA GLN A 17 -0.88 12.71 6.09
C GLN A 17 -2.12 12.10 6.71
N ALA A 18 -2.98 11.34 6.04
CA ALA A 18 -4.12 10.71 6.70
C ALA A 18 -3.59 9.69 7.73
N LEU A 19 -2.58 8.93 7.33
CA LEU A 19 -1.81 8.05 8.21
C LEU A 19 -1.06 8.85 9.30
N THR A 20 -0.34 9.93 8.94
CA THR A 20 0.45 10.72 9.90
C THR A 20 -0.43 11.59 10.82
N ARG A 21 -1.60 12.04 10.39
CA ARG A 21 -2.54 12.91 11.12
C ARG A 21 -3.35 12.11 12.14
N CYS A 22 -3.64 10.85 11.86
CA CYS A 22 -4.10 9.90 12.89
C CYS A 22 -3.04 9.70 13.98
N VAL A 23 -1.74 9.73 13.63
CA VAL A 23 -0.63 9.62 14.59
C VAL A 23 -0.31 10.95 15.31
N SER A 24 -0.62 12.10 14.70
CA SER A 24 -0.23 13.43 15.20
C SER A 24 -1.32 14.16 15.99
N SER A 25 -2.59 13.72 15.96
CA SER A 25 -3.68 14.35 16.74
C SER A 25 -3.51 14.28 18.27
N SER A 26 -2.49 13.58 18.77
CA SER A 26 -2.18 13.53 20.22
C SER A 26 -0.98 14.38 20.65
N LYS A 27 -0.38 15.21 19.78
CA LYS A 27 0.72 16.10 20.18
C LYS A 27 0.52 17.53 19.69
N SER A 28 -0.23 18.29 20.47
CA SER A 28 0.01 19.73 20.60
C SER A 28 1.44 19.94 21.08
N HIS A 29 2.26 20.71 20.35
CA HIS A 29 3.20 21.74 20.82
C HIS A 29 4.24 22.10 19.73
N GLY A 30 4.13 23.33 19.19
CA GLY A 30 5.27 24.20 18.84
C GLY A 30 6.05 23.95 17.52
N PRO A 31 6.30 24.97 16.69
CA PRO A 31 7.09 24.87 15.47
C PRO A 31 8.56 25.27 15.70
N ASP A 32 9.53 24.56 15.11
CA ASP A 32 10.62 25.15 14.31
C ASP A 32 11.55 24.08 13.68
N THR A 33 12.13 24.47 12.56
CA THR A 33 13.37 24.00 11.92
C THR A 33 13.39 22.72 11.05
N GLN A 34 14.08 22.91 9.93
CA GLN A 34 14.25 22.09 8.74
C GLN A 34 15.28 20.95 8.92
N GLN A 35 15.32 20.07 7.90
CA GLN A 35 16.34 19.04 7.58
C GLN A 35 16.24 17.69 8.31
N ALA A 36 15.94 16.63 7.55
CA ALA A 36 16.99 15.72 7.06
C ALA A 36 16.36 14.59 6.24
N ALA A 37 17.05 14.23 5.17
CA ALA A 37 16.81 13.03 4.38
C ALA A 37 17.01 11.76 5.24
N GLN A 38 16.45 10.65 4.73
CA GLN A 38 16.75 9.27 5.09
C GLN A 38 16.24 8.80 6.46
N GLN A 39 15.10 8.10 6.46
CA GLN A 39 15.02 6.82 7.17
C GLN A 39 14.39 5.77 6.26
N PHE A 40 15.27 5.20 5.45
CA PHE A 40 15.22 3.81 5.04
C PHE A 40 15.01 2.97 6.30
N ILE A 41 13.88 2.30 6.42
CA ILE A 41 13.84 1.02 7.11
C ILE A 41 13.67 0.00 6.00
N ALA A 42 14.80 -0.45 5.45
CA ALA A 42 14.84 -1.72 4.77
C ALA A 42 14.41 -2.76 5.79
N THR A 43 13.16 -3.22 5.70
CA THR A 43 12.77 -4.45 6.36
C THR A 43 13.51 -5.60 5.68
N PRO A 44 14.05 -6.56 6.45
CA PRO A 44 14.86 -7.64 5.91
C PRO A 44 14.03 -8.47 4.93
N GLU A 45 14.58 -8.77 3.74
CA GLU A 45 14.06 -9.84 2.89
C GLU A 45 13.99 -11.14 3.72
N PRO A 46 12.81 -11.72 3.97
CA PRO A 46 12.72 -13.02 4.60
C PRO A 46 12.65 -14.07 3.49
N THR A 47 13.66 -14.93 3.48
CA THR A 47 13.76 -16.20 2.75
C THR A 47 12.41 -16.90 2.62
N LEU A 48 12.06 -17.24 1.38
CA LEU A 48 10.85 -17.97 0.98
C LEU A 48 10.89 -19.43 1.48
N ASN A 49 10.66 -19.67 2.77
CA ASN A 49 10.53 -21.02 3.31
C ASN A 49 9.37 -21.11 4.30
N GLY A 50 8.32 -21.86 3.91
CA GLY A 50 7.31 -22.40 4.81
C GLY A 50 6.03 -21.58 4.89
N ASP A 51 4.93 -22.17 4.41
CA ASP A 51 3.54 -21.70 4.52
C ASP A 51 3.32 -20.24 4.07
N VAL A 52 2.95 -20.04 2.80
CA VAL A 52 2.55 -18.71 2.30
C VAL A 52 1.17 -18.40 2.87
N SER A 53 1.11 -18.09 4.16
CA SER A 53 -0.07 -17.48 4.75
C SER A 53 -0.35 -16.20 3.98
N LEU A 54 -1.57 -16.08 3.44
CA LEU A 54 -2.02 -14.90 2.69
C LEU A 54 -1.90 -13.62 3.53
N LEU A 55 -1.92 -13.77 4.86
CA LEU A 55 -1.77 -12.69 5.83
C LEU A 55 -0.69 -13.02 6.85
N ASP A 56 0.14 -12.03 7.14
CA ASP A 56 0.99 -12.01 8.32
C ASP A 56 0.23 -11.40 9.50
N TYR A 57 -0.42 -12.27 10.28
CA TYR A 57 -1.21 -11.87 11.46
C TYR A 57 -0.40 -11.09 12.50
N LYS A 58 0.92 -11.33 12.58
CA LYS A 58 1.80 -10.61 13.50
C LYS A 58 2.03 -9.17 13.02
N ALA A 59 2.23 -8.98 11.72
CA ALA A 59 2.32 -7.64 11.13
C ALA A 59 1.02 -6.85 11.37
N LEU A 60 -0.13 -7.48 11.18
CA LEU A 60 -1.44 -6.87 11.43
C LEU A 60 -1.61 -6.46 12.91
N GLN A 61 -1.24 -7.34 13.84
CA GLN A 61 -1.29 -7.04 15.28
C GLN A 61 -0.35 -5.89 15.69
N ASN A 62 0.85 -5.83 15.12
CA ASN A 62 1.80 -4.73 15.38
C ASN A 62 1.24 -3.38 14.89
N THR A 63 0.58 -3.37 13.74
CA THR A 63 -0.05 -2.15 13.19
C THR A 63 -1.15 -1.63 14.13
N ILE A 64 -1.93 -2.53 14.73
CA ILE A 64 -2.97 -2.18 15.71
C ILE A 64 -2.36 -1.63 17.01
N ASP A 65 -1.34 -2.31 17.54
CA ASP A 65 -0.66 -1.92 18.79
C ASP A 65 -0.05 -0.51 18.70
N THR A 66 0.47 -0.16 17.52
CA THR A 66 1.06 1.16 17.25
C THR A 66 0.04 2.31 17.28
N MET A 67 -1.26 2.03 17.05
CA MET A 67 -2.29 3.06 16.93
C MET A 67 -2.88 3.52 18.27
N GLY A 68 -2.62 2.81 19.38
CA GLY A 68 -3.01 3.23 20.74
C GLY A 68 -4.53 3.41 20.96
N MET A 69 -5.32 2.80 20.09
CA MET A 69 -6.79 2.82 20.05
C MET A 69 -7.34 1.49 20.58
N GLU A 70 -8.62 1.45 20.97
CA GLU A 70 -9.28 0.17 21.21
C GLU A 70 -9.09 -0.75 19.99
N PRO A 71 -8.44 -1.92 20.15
CA PRO A 71 -7.92 -2.73 19.04
C PRO A 71 -8.98 -3.10 17.99
N ARG A 72 -10.22 -3.23 18.44
CA ARG A 72 -11.37 -3.67 17.67
C ARG A 72 -11.86 -2.62 16.68
N GLU A 73 -12.24 -1.44 17.16
CA GLU A 73 -12.75 -0.36 16.29
C GLU A 73 -11.67 0.14 15.32
N CYS A 74 -10.40 0.15 15.76
CA CYS A 74 -9.26 0.51 14.93
C CYS A 74 -9.08 -0.42 13.74
N LEU A 75 -9.09 -1.73 14.01
CA LEU A 75 -8.91 -2.78 13.01
C LEU A 75 -10.04 -2.71 11.98
N SER A 76 -11.29 -2.57 12.40
CA SER A 76 -12.42 -2.50 11.44
C SER A 76 -12.28 -1.34 10.47
N THR A 77 -12.01 -0.13 10.98
CA THR A 77 -11.88 1.06 10.12
C THR A 77 -10.66 0.96 9.20
N LEU A 78 -9.54 0.45 9.69
CA LEU A 78 -8.32 0.28 8.90
C LEU A 78 -8.55 -0.71 7.74
N LEU A 79 -9.19 -1.85 8.01
CA LEU A 79 -9.45 -2.86 6.99
C LEU A 79 -10.47 -2.37 5.97
N ASP A 80 -11.53 -1.68 6.40
CA ASP A 80 -12.54 -1.13 5.48
C ASP A 80 -11.91 -0.13 4.50
N ILE A 81 -11.09 0.80 5.01
CA ILE A 81 -10.33 1.75 4.19
C ILE A 81 -9.40 1.02 3.23
N PHE A 82 -8.65 0.03 3.72
CA PHE A 82 -7.74 -0.73 2.87
C PHE A 82 -8.47 -1.45 1.74
N LEU A 83 -9.62 -2.07 2.02
CA LEU A 83 -10.40 -2.79 1.01
C LEU A 83 -10.95 -1.83 -0.05
N ASP A 84 -11.52 -0.70 0.36
CA ASP A 84 -12.04 0.32 -0.57
C ASP A 84 -10.93 0.92 -1.44
N GLU A 85 -9.83 1.36 -0.83
CA GLU A 85 -8.70 1.93 -1.56
C GLU A 85 -8.06 0.89 -2.50
N SER A 86 -7.94 -0.36 -2.08
CA SER A 86 -7.37 -1.42 -2.91
C SER A 86 -8.18 -1.64 -4.19
N LYS A 87 -9.52 -1.63 -4.11
CA LYS A 87 -10.39 -1.74 -5.30
C LYS A 87 -10.12 -0.61 -6.28
N SER A 88 -10.14 0.63 -5.79
CA SER A 88 -9.88 1.82 -6.62
C SER A 88 -8.48 1.81 -7.25
N LEU A 89 -7.46 1.38 -6.50
CA LEU A 89 -6.09 1.27 -7.01
C LEU A 89 -5.94 0.16 -8.05
N ILE A 90 -6.61 -0.99 -7.87
CA ILE A 90 -6.63 -2.10 -8.84
C ILE A 90 -7.27 -1.65 -10.16
N GLU A 91 -8.41 -0.96 -10.10
CA GLU A 91 -9.06 -0.38 -11.30
C GLU A 91 -8.18 0.67 -11.99
N THR A 92 -7.47 1.49 -11.19
CA THR A 92 -6.53 2.49 -11.69
C THR A 92 -5.34 1.84 -12.41
N MET A 93 -4.75 0.77 -11.84
CA MET A 93 -3.68 0.01 -12.47
C MET A 93 -4.14 -0.62 -13.78
N GLN A 94 -5.34 -1.23 -13.80
CA GLN A 94 -5.90 -1.82 -15.01
C GLN A 94 -6.08 -0.78 -16.13
N SER A 95 -6.61 0.40 -15.78
CA SER A 95 -6.78 1.50 -16.72
C SER A 95 -5.44 2.02 -17.22
N ALA A 96 -4.47 2.20 -16.33
CA ALA A 96 -3.12 2.65 -16.67
C ALA A 96 -2.42 1.70 -17.66
N ILE A 97 -2.61 0.39 -17.53
CA ILE A 97 -2.08 -0.60 -18.47
C ILE A 97 -2.72 -0.42 -19.85
N SER A 98 -4.06 -0.32 -19.92
CA SER A 98 -4.79 -0.11 -21.18
C SER A 98 -4.45 1.22 -21.87
N GLU A 99 -4.14 2.25 -21.08
CA GLU A 99 -3.75 3.59 -21.55
C GLU A 99 -2.24 3.70 -21.84
N HIS A 100 -1.45 2.65 -21.58
CA HIS A 100 0.02 2.68 -21.60
C HIS A 100 0.63 3.80 -20.74
N ASP A 101 -0.03 4.18 -19.64
CA ASP A 101 0.43 5.21 -18.71
C ASP A 101 1.28 4.59 -17.59
N GLY A 102 2.59 4.48 -17.85
CA GLY A 102 3.55 3.94 -16.90
C GLY A 102 3.64 4.73 -15.58
N ASN A 103 3.43 6.05 -15.61
CA ASN A 103 3.48 6.87 -14.39
C ASN A 103 2.28 6.60 -13.49
N LYS A 104 1.08 6.52 -14.08
CA LYS A 104 -0.15 6.16 -13.35
C LYS A 104 -0.08 4.75 -12.80
N LEU A 105 0.46 3.80 -13.57
CA LEU A 105 0.70 2.42 -13.12
C LEU A 105 1.68 2.40 -11.94
N ASN A 106 2.82 3.09 -12.07
CA ASN A 106 3.84 3.16 -11.03
C ASN A 106 3.26 3.70 -9.72
N PHE A 107 2.54 4.82 -9.78
CA PHE A 107 1.95 5.46 -8.61
C PHE A 107 0.90 4.58 -7.92
N ALA A 108 -0.03 4.00 -8.68
CA ALA A 108 -1.07 3.16 -8.12
C ALA A 108 -0.49 1.89 -7.48
N ALA A 109 0.46 1.25 -8.17
CA ALA A 109 1.14 0.05 -7.68
C ALA A 109 2.01 0.33 -6.44
N HIS A 110 2.73 1.46 -6.39
CA HIS A 110 3.49 1.89 -5.22
C HIS A 110 2.60 2.05 -3.98
N THR A 111 1.42 2.64 -4.16
CA THR A 111 0.46 2.88 -3.09
C THR A 111 -0.06 1.56 -2.53
N LEU A 112 -0.57 0.68 -3.40
CA LEU A 112 -1.11 -0.62 -2.97
C LEU A 112 -0.03 -1.52 -2.37
N LYS A 113 1.21 -1.48 -2.88
CA LYS A 113 2.36 -2.20 -2.32
C LYS A 113 2.59 -1.85 -0.86
N SER A 114 2.60 -0.55 -0.54
CA SER A 114 2.93 -0.03 0.79
C SER A 114 1.83 -0.35 1.80
N SER A 115 0.56 -0.17 1.42
CA SER A 115 -0.59 -0.54 2.25
C SER A 115 -0.61 -2.06 2.50
N SER A 116 -0.38 -2.86 1.46
CA SER A 116 -0.31 -4.33 1.58
C SER A 116 0.81 -4.79 2.50
N ALA A 117 2.01 -4.18 2.41
CA ALA A 117 3.13 -4.51 3.29
C ALA A 117 2.82 -4.18 4.76
N SER A 118 2.16 -3.06 5.01
CA SER A 118 1.80 -2.59 6.36
C SER A 118 0.79 -3.52 7.06
N LEU A 119 -0.09 -4.17 6.28
CA LEU A 119 -1.08 -5.13 6.79
C LEU A 119 -0.60 -6.58 6.74
N GLY A 120 0.65 -6.83 6.30
CA GLY A 120 1.16 -8.19 6.18
C GLY A 120 0.63 -8.98 4.98
N VAL A 121 -0.02 -8.33 4.01
CA VAL A 121 -0.48 -8.95 2.75
C VAL A 121 0.69 -9.05 1.77
N ARG A 122 1.66 -9.90 2.11
CA ARG A 122 2.99 -9.94 1.46
C ARG A 122 2.93 -10.32 -0.02
N ALA A 123 2.08 -11.29 -0.38
CA ALA A 123 1.96 -11.75 -1.77
C ALA A 123 1.45 -10.63 -2.69
N LEU A 124 0.44 -9.87 -2.25
CA LEU A 124 -0.10 -8.73 -3.01
C LEU A 124 0.95 -7.62 -3.13
N SER A 125 1.66 -7.32 -2.04
CA SER A 125 2.75 -6.33 -2.03
C SER A 125 3.82 -6.65 -3.07
N LEU A 126 4.24 -7.92 -3.18
CA LEU A 126 5.27 -8.35 -4.12
C LEU A 126 4.83 -8.19 -5.59
N GLN A 127 3.58 -8.51 -5.93
CA GLN A 127 3.10 -8.31 -7.30
C GLN A 127 2.95 -6.83 -7.65
N CYS A 128 2.49 -6.01 -6.69
CA CYS A 128 2.45 -4.56 -6.86
C CYS A 128 3.85 -3.97 -7.07
N GLN A 129 4.89 -4.48 -6.40
CA GLN A 129 6.27 -4.06 -6.65
C GLN A 129 6.72 -4.32 -8.09
N ARG A 130 6.27 -5.42 -8.71
CA ARG A 130 6.58 -5.71 -10.12
C ARG A 130 5.91 -4.71 -11.05
N LEU A 131 4.61 -4.44 -10.86
CA LEU A 131 3.90 -3.41 -11.64
C LEU A 131 4.48 -2.01 -11.45
N GLU A 132 4.87 -1.66 -10.22
CA GLU A 132 5.57 -0.42 -9.90
C GLU A 132 6.83 -0.28 -10.74
N LYS A 133 7.68 -1.31 -10.75
CA LYS A 133 8.93 -1.32 -11.52
C LYS A 133 8.66 -1.19 -13.02
N MET A 134 7.70 -1.94 -13.56
CA MET A 134 7.33 -1.88 -14.97
C MET A 134 6.84 -0.49 -15.40
N GLY A 135 6.02 0.15 -14.55
CA GLY A 135 5.59 1.53 -14.77
C GLY A 135 6.75 2.53 -14.75
N LEU A 136 7.73 2.33 -13.86
CA LEU A 136 8.92 3.18 -13.78
C LEU A 136 9.84 3.02 -15.00
N GLU A 137 10.03 1.78 -15.47
CA GLU A 137 10.88 1.46 -16.62
C GLU A 137 10.20 1.78 -17.97
N GLY A 138 8.88 1.95 -17.97
CA GLY A 138 8.09 2.19 -19.18
C GLY A 138 7.89 0.94 -20.04
N ASP A 139 8.29 -0.25 -19.54
CA ASP A 139 8.06 -1.53 -20.20
C ASP A 139 6.85 -2.23 -19.57
N LEU A 140 5.69 -2.12 -20.24
CA LEU A 140 4.43 -2.70 -19.80
C LEU A 140 4.13 -4.06 -20.44
N THR A 141 5.09 -4.69 -21.13
CA THR A 141 4.85 -5.88 -21.97
C THR A 141 4.23 -7.06 -21.21
N GLN A 142 4.58 -7.23 -19.93
CA GLN A 142 4.05 -8.28 -19.05
C GLN A 142 3.00 -7.77 -18.05
N ALA A 143 2.60 -6.49 -18.14
CA ALA A 143 1.82 -5.85 -17.09
C ALA A 143 0.43 -6.51 -16.95
N GLU A 144 -0.20 -6.93 -18.05
CA GLU A 144 -1.48 -7.64 -18.01
C GLU A 144 -1.41 -8.99 -17.28
N THR A 145 -0.31 -9.73 -17.45
CA THR A 145 -0.11 -11.01 -16.75
C THR A 145 0.03 -10.78 -15.25
N ILE A 146 0.86 -9.82 -14.84
CA ILE A 146 1.03 -9.48 -13.43
C ILE A 146 -0.26 -8.88 -12.84
N MET A 147 -1.01 -8.11 -13.62
CA MET A 147 -2.29 -7.55 -13.19
C MET A 147 -3.32 -8.65 -12.92
N SER A 148 -3.34 -9.71 -13.73
CA SER A 148 -4.17 -10.88 -13.50
C SER A 148 -3.80 -11.60 -12.19
N ASP A 149 -2.51 -11.71 -11.90
CA ASP A 149 -2.03 -12.25 -10.62
C ASP A 149 -2.44 -11.38 -9.42
N VAL A 150 -2.38 -10.05 -9.57
CA VAL A 150 -2.85 -9.08 -8.55
C VAL A 150 -4.34 -9.27 -8.26
N GLN A 151 -5.18 -9.36 -9.30
CA GLN A 151 -6.62 -9.58 -9.15
C GLN A 151 -6.90 -10.91 -8.44
N ALA A 152 -6.30 -12.00 -8.91
CA ALA A 152 -6.50 -13.33 -8.33
C ALA A 152 -6.00 -13.43 -6.86
N LEU A 153 -4.96 -12.67 -6.49
CA LEU A 153 -4.53 -12.56 -5.09
C LEU A 153 -5.52 -11.73 -4.28
N TYR A 154 -5.96 -10.60 -4.81
CA TYR A 154 -6.91 -9.72 -4.11
C TYR A 154 -8.24 -10.42 -3.84
N GLU A 155 -8.77 -11.20 -4.79
CA GLU A 155 -9.97 -12.03 -4.61
C GLU A 155 -9.85 -13.06 -3.47
N LYS A 156 -8.62 -13.45 -3.10
CA LYS A 156 -8.36 -14.34 -1.94
C LYS A 156 -8.14 -13.56 -0.65
N VAL A 157 -7.54 -12.37 -0.74
CA VAL A 157 -7.21 -11.52 0.41
C VAL A 157 -8.46 -10.83 0.98
N GLU A 158 -9.35 -10.33 0.13
CA GLU A 158 -10.59 -9.66 0.56
C GLU A 158 -11.43 -10.51 1.53
N PRO A 159 -11.81 -11.77 1.21
CA PRO A 159 -12.59 -12.58 2.12
C PRO A 159 -11.80 -12.99 3.37
N ALA A 160 -10.49 -13.19 3.27
CA ALA A 160 -9.65 -13.55 4.41
C ALA A 160 -9.54 -12.41 5.44
N LEU A 161 -9.39 -11.16 4.97
CA LEU A 161 -9.43 -9.97 5.82
C LEU A 161 -10.81 -9.76 6.45
N SER A 162 -11.87 -9.93 5.65
CA SER A 162 -13.26 -9.81 6.13
C SER A 162 -13.58 -10.85 7.20
N GLN A 163 -13.11 -12.09 7.03
CA GLN A 163 -13.28 -13.15 8.03
C GLN A 163 -12.49 -12.84 9.30
N TYR A 164 -11.23 -12.40 9.19
CA TYR A 164 -10.44 -12.00 10.35
C TYR A 164 -11.09 -10.88 11.14
N MET A 165 -11.71 -9.92 10.45
CA MET A 165 -12.49 -8.85 11.09
C MET A 165 -13.66 -9.42 11.91
N LEU A 166 -14.36 -10.46 11.42
CA LEU A 166 -15.45 -11.11 12.15
C LEU A 166 -14.99 -11.98 13.33
N GLU A 167 -13.80 -12.57 13.26
CA GLU A 167 -13.29 -13.45 14.32
C GLU A 167 -12.65 -12.67 15.49
N VAL A 168 -12.13 -11.47 15.22
CA VAL A 168 -11.42 -10.65 16.22
C VAL A 168 -12.33 -9.61 16.91
N LEU A 169 -13.40 -9.17 16.24
CA LEU A 169 -14.48 -8.34 16.79
C LEU A 169 -15.50 -9.17 17.60
#